data_AF-A0A934A6L7-F1
#
_entry.id   AF-A0A934A6L7-F1
#
_cell.length_a   1.000
_cell.length_b   1.000
_cell.length_c   1.000
_cell.angle_alpha   90.00
_cell.angle_beta   90.00
_cell.angle_gamma   90.00
#
_symmetry.space_group_name_H-M   'P 1'
#
loop_
_entity.id
_entity.type
_entity.pdbx_description
1 polymer ?
#
loop_
_entity_poly.entity_id
_entity_poly.type
_entity_poly.pdbx_seq_one_letter_code
_entity_poly.pdbx_strand_id
1 'polypeptide(L)'
;MKIPFLSCAVVACMFQLFVSAASGTPSDDPDVVSRRGKEMTGQGTEMPVLTLTKPEGGWTTSLQLEVAGTCSDATADPILVNINGVRYYIRSFEGRFSRKFPASKGKNTVIVECANKAGVAHASTTVDAVINPIPLKFVLTSDMDGVYTDLHVYEPDKTHVYWASTNSPSGGIFFLNSQGGSFDQPGYGPYLYVHPAPPVGVFRVDANYWPGNAVQHTLANLDVITDEGLPTESRKRIRKPLARPGETQTLAYVVIQGNNQPPKIFVPDQDPDADMPPEVKAYKKKGEPVPEQGDMSYISPSDEKALRNSVTRLALFQAKKLSPRWEETQRDCAGLVRFAYREAIRVRSPGDGQKLGIPNALYLPEVSESSRKIFADLSRIWQIGFDKDGKPRFGAFADAETLIGFNFRKKTRDLALARNGDLIVFQKSLESDEPYHLMIFVEDRADALVVYHNGAGKADAQVRVVRISDLMESPDPVWLPIANNPHFLGVYEWNRLLPGNQSVS
;
A
#
# COMPACT_ATOMS: atom_id res chain seq x y z
N MET A 1 -92.51 12.80 -11.35
CA MET A 1 -91.56 11.79 -10.85
C MET A 1 -90.23 12.06 -11.55
N LYS A 2 -89.27 12.62 -10.81
CA LYS A 2 -88.01 13.19 -11.34
C LYS A 2 -86.88 12.15 -11.22
N ILE A 3 -86.16 11.92 -12.31
CA ILE A 3 -84.93 11.11 -12.38
C ILE A 3 -83.76 12.06 -12.14
N PRO A 4 -82.88 11.87 -11.14
CA PRO A 4 -81.72 12.71 -10.96
C PRO A 4 -80.45 12.08 -11.58
N PHE A 5 -79.69 12.97 -12.21
CA PHE A 5 -78.31 12.82 -12.63
C PHE A 5 -77.40 12.33 -11.49
N LEU A 6 -76.47 11.41 -11.78
CA LEU A 6 -75.31 11.17 -10.93
C LEU A 6 -74.03 11.40 -11.73
N SER A 7 -73.24 12.34 -11.23
CA SER A 7 -71.95 12.80 -11.73
C SER A 7 -70.90 11.69 -11.62
N CYS A 8 -70.15 11.46 -12.71
CA CYS A 8 -69.05 10.50 -12.75
C CYS A 8 -67.76 11.22 -12.30
N ALA A 9 -67.36 11.02 -11.04
CA ALA A 9 -66.10 11.52 -10.52
C ALA A 9 -64.94 10.60 -10.96
N VAL A 10 -64.03 11.15 -11.76
CA VAL A 10 -62.76 10.50 -12.13
C VAL A 10 -61.84 10.49 -10.90
N VAL A 11 -61.68 9.32 -10.29
CA VAL A 11 -60.67 9.10 -9.24
C VAL A 11 -59.32 8.89 -9.93
N ALA A 12 -58.46 9.91 -9.87
CA ALA A 12 -57.07 9.81 -10.25
C ALA A 12 -56.31 8.99 -9.20
N CYS A 13 -55.96 7.76 -9.54
CA CYS A 13 -55.11 6.89 -8.73
C CYS A 13 -53.66 7.41 -8.80
N MET A 14 -53.23 8.16 -7.77
CA MET A 14 -51.81 8.47 -7.56
C MET A 14 -51.08 7.17 -7.14
N PHE A 15 -50.39 6.53 -8.09
CA PHE A 15 -49.36 5.55 -7.76
C PHE A 15 -48.18 6.27 -7.11
N GLN A 16 -48.07 6.19 -5.78
CA GLN A 16 -46.83 6.51 -5.09
C GLN A 16 -45.78 5.45 -5.48
N LEU A 17 -44.87 5.84 -6.37
CA LEU A 17 -43.63 5.10 -6.62
C LEU A 17 -42.78 5.18 -5.34
N PHE A 18 -42.89 4.17 -4.49
CA PHE A 18 -41.87 3.88 -3.48
C PHE A 18 -40.61 3.45 -4.23
N VAL A 19 -39.68 4.37 -4.42
CA VAL A 19 -38.29 4.03 -4.75
C VAL A 19 -37.72 3.37 -3.51
N SER A 20 -37.80 2.04 -3.46
CA SER A 20 -37.03 1.26 -2.50
C SER A 20 -35.56 1.42 -2.90
N ALA A 21 -34.81 2.21 -2.15
CA ALA A 21 -33.36 2.21 -2.26
C ALA A 21 -32.89 0.81 -1.86
N ALA A 22 -32.55 -0.02 -2.84
CA ALA A 22 -31.97 -1.32 -2.60
C ALA A 22 -30.59 -1.11 -1.96
N SER A 23 -30.53 -1.07 -0.63
CA SER A 23 -29.30 -1.31 0.10
C SER A 23 -28.98 -2.80 -0.08
N GLY A 24 -27.96 -3.11 -0.88
CA GLY A 24 -27.48 -4.48 -1.03
C GLY A 24 -27.16 -5.06 0.34
N THR A 25 -27.82 -6.15 0.71
CA THR A 25 -27.48 -6.89 1.92
C THR A 25 -26.10 -7.53 1.74
N PRO A 26 -25.21 -7.40 2.73
CA PRO A 26 -23.96 -8.14 2.78
C PRO A 26 -24.20 -9.64 2.54
N SER A 27 -23.46 -10.28 1.62
CA SER A 27 -23.52 -11.75 1.45
C SER A 27 -23.00 -12.44 2.72
N ASP A 28 -23.72 -13.50 3.14
CA ASP A 28 -23.36 -14.41 4.24
C ASP A 28 -22.68 -15.70 3.72
N ASP A 29 -22.26 -15.71 2.44
CA ASP A 29 -21.50 -16.81 1.88
C ASP A 29 -20.20 -17.01 2.68
N PRO A 30 -19.93 -18.22 3.23
CA PRO A 30 -18.76 -18.47 4.06
C PRO A 30 -17.44 -18.10 3.39
N ASP A 31 -17.33 -18.23 2.06
CA ASP A 31 -16.15 -17.84 1.29
C ASP A 31 -16.07 -16.32 1.05
N VAL A 32 -17.20 -15.61 1.03
CA VAL A 32 -17.22 -14.13 1.00
C VAL A 32 -16.95 -13.55 2.39
N VAL A 33 -17.47 -14.19 3.44
CA VAL A 33 -17.27 -13.79 4.84
C VAL A 33 -15.85 -14.08 5.30
N SER A 34 -15.28 -15.24 4.95
CA SER A 34 -13.86 -15.56 5.22
C SER A 34 -12.91 -14.63 4.47
N ARG A 35 -13.41 -14.00 3.40
CA ARG A 35 -12.68 -12.99 2.66
C ARG A 35 -12.93 -11.56 3.17
N ARG A 36 -14.06 -11.24 3.78
CA ARG A 36 -14.27 -9.92 4.39
C ARG A 36 -13.14 -9.61 5.39
N GLY A 37 -12.57 -8.40 5.29
CA GLY A 37 -11.57 -7.94 6.27
C GLY A 37 -12.09 -8.00 7.70
N LYS A 38 -11.17 -7.88 8.68
CA LYS A 38 -11.48 -7.86 10.12
C LYS A 38 -12.72 -6.99 10.38
N GLU A 39 -13.72 -7.56 11.03
CA GLU A 39 -14.88 -6.81 11.49
C GLU A 39 -14.44 -5.61 12.33
N MET A 40 -14.85 -4.41 11.93
CA MET A 40 -14.48 -3.14 12.57
C MET A 40 -15.31 -2.87 13.83
N THR A 41 -15.71 -3.91 14.55
CA THR A 41 -16.61 -3.86 15.71
C THR A 41 -16.06 -4.72 16.85
N GLY A 42 -16.30 -4.28 18.09
CA GLY A 42 -15.95 -5.01 19.30
C GLY A 42 -16.70 -6.34 19.43
N GLN A 43 -16.12 -7.26 20.18
CA GLN A 43 -16.66 -8.59 20.43
C GLN A 43 -17.54 -8.66 21.69
N GLY A 44 -17.58 -7.60 22.49
CA GLY A 44 -18.39 -7.53 23.70
C GLY A 44 -19.89 -7.68 23.44
N THR A 45 -20.60 -8.25 24.41
CA THR A 45 -22.03 -8.54 24.36
C THR A 45 -22.86 -7.63 25.27
N GLU A 46 -22.22 -6.73 26.00
CA GLU A 46 -22.86 -5.70 26.81
C GLU A 46 -22.77 -4.34 26.10
N MET A 47 -23.75 -3.47 26.34
CA MET A 47 -23.79 -2.15 25.73
C MET A 47 -22.54 -1.33 26.12
N PRO A 48 -21.68 -0.92 25.18
CA PRO A 48 -20.46 -0.20 25.51
C PRO A 48 -20.77 1.15 26.17
N VAL A 49 -19.89 1.58 27.06
CA VAL A 49 -19.88 2.93 27.64
C VAL A 49 -18.72 3.68 27.04
N LEU A 50 -19.01 4.82 26.40
CA LEU A 50 -18.03 5.67 25.74
C LEU A 50 -17.88 6.98 26.53
N THR A 51 -16.65 7.31 26.90
CA THR A 51 -16.30 8.60 27.53
C THR A 51 -15.35 9.35 26.62
N LEU A 52 -15.71 10.59 26.28
CA LEU A 52 -14.86 11.49 25.50
C LEU A 52 -14.20 12.51 26.43
N THR A 53 -12.88 12.47 26.55
CA THR A 53 -12.10 13.39 27.41
C THR A 53 -11.50 14.55 26.63
N LYS A 54 -11.23 14.37 25.33
CA LYS A 54 -10.82 15.44 24.41
C LYS A 54 -11.64 15.39 23.12
N PRO A 55 -12.02 16.55 22.55
CA PRO A 55 -11.79 17.89 23.11
C PRO A 55 -12.77 18.20 24.26
N GLU A 56 -12.33 19.03 25.21
CA GLU A 56 -13.16 19.49 26.35
C GLU A 56 -14.29 20.46 25.95
N GLY A 57 -14.33 20.85 24.68
CA GLY A 57 -15.19 21.91 24.15
C GLY A 57 -14.54 23.29 24.24
N GLY A 58 -15.34 24.34 24.06
CA GLY A 58 -14.86 25.73 24.09
C GLY A 58 -14.18 26.14 22.78
N TRP A 59 -13.02 26.81 22.87
CA TRP A 59 -12.29 27.29 21.70
C TRP A 59 -10.83 26.82 21.68
N THR A 60 -10.22 26.80 20.49
CA THR A 60 -8.81 26.46 20.30
C THR A 60 -8.17 27.31 19.20
N THR A 61 -6.86 27.51 19.27
CA THR A 61 -6.04 28.08 18.18
C THR A 61 -5.15 27.04 17.51
N SER A 62 -5.26 25.77 17.93
CA SER A 62 -4.50 24.66 17.34
C SER A 62 -5.06 24.29 15.98
N LEU A 63 -4.18 24.02 15.02
CA LEU A 63 -4.54 23.46 13.72
C LEU A 63 -5.03 22.01 13.81
N GLN A 64 -4.82 21.35 14.96
CA GLN A 64 -5.28 19.99 15.21
C GLN A 64 -6.07 19.88 16.52
N LEU A 65 -7.16 19.13 16.46
CA LEU A 65 -7.99 18.68 17.57
C LEU A 65 -7.55 17.30 18.02
N GLU A 66 -7.17 17.16 19.28
CA GLU A 66 -7.03 15.85 19.89
C GLU A 66 -8.42 15.29 20.21
N VAL A 67 -8.68 14.08 19.73
CA VAL A 67 -9.86 13.29 20.04
C VAL A 67 -9.40 12.10 20.88
N ALA A 68 -9.77 12.09 22.15
CA ALA A 68 -9.30 11.10 23.11
C ALA A 68 -10.39 10.70 24.10
N GLY A 69 -10.35 9.46 24.55
CA GLY A 69 -11.37 8.91 25.43
C GLY A 69 -11.17 7.44 25.75
N THR A 70 -12.22 6.83 26.28
CA THR A 70 -12.27 5.41 26.64
C THR A 70 -13.59 4.77 26.22
N CYS A 71 -13.53 3.56 25.68
CA CYS A 71 -14.66 2.65 25.53
C CYS A 71 -14.54 1.49 26.53
N SER A 72 -15.65 1.11 27.16
CA SER A 72 -15.67 -0.01 28.12
C SER A 72 -15.41 -1.37 27.48
N ASP A 73 -15.66 -1.52 26.17
CA ASP A 73 -15.28 -2.72 25.42
C ASP A 73 -13.83 -2.60 24.97
N ALA A 74 -12.94 -3.32 25.65
CA ALA A 74 -11.50 -3.33 25.34
C ALA A 74 -11.17 -3.92 23.96
N THR A 75 -12.10 -4.65 23.34
CA THR A 75 -11.94 -5.28 22.02
C THR A 75 -12.43 -4.40 20.86
N ALA A 76 -13.10 -3.28 21.15
CA ALA A 76 -13.59 -2.36 20.13
C ALA A 76 -12.42 -1.60 19.47
N ASP A 77 -11.96 -2.12 18.34
CA ASP A 77 -10.93 -1.54 17.50
C ASP A 77 -11.30 -1.72 16.01
N PRO A 78 -11.46 -0.62 15.24
CA PRO A 78 -11.18 0.77 15.60
C PRO A 78 -12.37 1.49 16.24
N ILE A 79 -12.09 2.65 16.83
CA ILE A 79 -13.09 3.66 17.22
C ILE A 79 -13.37 4.56 16.01
N LEU A 80 -14.64 4.72 15.64
CA LEU A 80 -15.05 5.59 14.55
C LEU A 80 -15.19 7.03 15.06
N VAL A 81 -14.62 7.97 14.32
CA VAL A 81 -14.71 9.41 14.62
C VAL A 81 -15.20 10.16 13.40
N ASN A 82 -16.23 10.98 13.58
CA ASN A 82 -16.73 11.89 12.56
C ASN A 82 -16.43 13.32 12.99
N ILE A 83 -15.68 14.05 12.17
CA ILE A 83 -15.43 15.49 12.36
C ILE A 83 -15.97 16.21 11.13
N ASN A 84 -17.00 17.03 11.33
CA ASN A 84 -17.63 17.82 10.28
C ASN A 84 -18.03 17.01 9.02
N GLY A 85 -18.48 15.77 9.22
CA GLY A 85 -18.90 14.87 8.13
C GLY A 85 -17.80 13.97 7.57
N VAL A 86 -16.53 14.18 7.96
CA VAL A 86 -15.40 13.33 7.54
C VAL A 86 -15.22 12.20 8.55
N ARG A 87 -15.26 10.96 8.06
CA ARG A 87 -15.07 9.76 8.89
C ARG A 87 -13.59 9.41 9.00
N TYR A 88 -13.17 9.11 10.21
CA TYR A 88 -11.83 8.68 10.60
C TYR A 88 -11.93 7.45 11.49
N TYR A 89 -10.81 6.75 11.63
CA TYR A 89 -10.67 5.59 12.51
C TYR A 89 -9.47 5.80 13.43
N ILE A 90 -9.66 5.53 14.73
CA ILE A 90 -8.61 5.57 15.75
C ILE A 90 -8.40 4.16 16.28
N ARG A 91 -7.13 3.75 16.42
CA ARG A 91 -6.81 2.51 17.12
C ARG A 91 -7.15 2.60 18.59
N SER A 92 -7.80 1.56 19.09
CA SER A 92 -8.07 1.40 20.52
C SER A 92 -7.09 0.40 21.11
N PHE A 93 -6.49 0.74 22.26
CA PHE A 93 -5.65 -0.16 23.03
C PHE A 93 -6.25 -0.28 24.43
N GLU A 94 -6.72 -1.49 24.78
CA GLU A 94 -7.41 -1.75 26.05
C GLU A 94 -8.57 -0.77 26.31
N GLY A 95 -9.33 -0.46 25.26
CA GLY A 95 -10.45 0.48 25.31
C GLY A 95 -10.05 1.96 25.31
N ARG A 96 -8.76 2.30 25.36
CA ARG A 96 -8.29 3.71 25.33
C ARG A 96 -7.94 4.11 23.91
N PHE A 97 -8.33 5.32 23.53
CA PHE A 97 -7.99 5.90 22.23
C PHE A 97 -7.56 7.36 22.37
N SER A 98 -6.60 7.80 21.55
CA SER A 98 -6.24 9.21 21.40
C SER A 98 -5.60 9.43 20.02
N ARG A 99 -6.08 10.45 19.31
CA ARG A 99 -5.47 10.88 18.05
C ARG A 99 -5.76 12.33 17.72
N LYS A 100 -4.84 13.00 17.05
CA LYS A 100 -5.00 14.37 16.56
C LYS A 100 -5.50 14.39 15.11
N PHE A 101 -6.50 15.23 14.84
CA PHE A 101 -7.08 15.46 13.51
C PHE A 101 -7.12 16.95 13.19
N PRO A 102 -7.18 17.36 11.92
CA PRO A 102 -7.24 18.78 11.57
C PRO A 102 -8.50 19.45 12.08
N ALA A 103 -8.33 20.63 12.65
CA ALA A 103 -9.43 21.56 12.84
C ALA A 103 -9.81 22.20 11.49
N SER A 104 -11.09 22.58 11.36
CA SER A 104 -11.57 23.58 10.40
C SER A 104 -11.72 24.92 11.10
N LYS A 105 -11.67 26.03 10.37
CA LYS A 105 -12.02 27.34 10.95
C LYS A 105 -13.46 27.32 11.47
N GLY A 106 -13.67 27.90 12.65
CA GLY A 106 -14.98 27.99 13.28
C GLY A 106 -15.39 26.70 13.98
N LYS A 107 -16.68 26.39 13.95
CA LYS A 107 -17.25 25.28 14.71
C LYS A 107 -16.83 23.93 14.15
N ASN A 108 -16.20 23.11 14.98
CA ASN A 108 -15.91 21.70 14.71
C ASN A 108 -16.83 20.84 15.56
N THR A 109 -17.60 19.96 14.93
CA THR A 109 -18.45 18.98 15.60
C THR A 109 -17.77 17.63 15.54
N VAL A 110 -17.39 17.08 16.71
CA VAL A 110 -16.76 15.77 16.84
C VAL A 110 -17.79 14.80 17.39
N ILE A 111 -18.00 13.70 16.69
CA ILE A 111 -18.85 12.58 17.10
C ILE A 111 -17.97 11.33 17.12
N VAL A 112 -17.96 10.60 18.23
CA VAL A 112 -17.19 9.37 18.43
C VAL A 112 -18.16 8.23 18.66
N GLU A 113 -17.88 7.08 18.03
CA GLU A 113 -18.71 5.88 18.12
C GLU A 113 -17.86 4.69 18.55
N CYS A 114 -18.35 3.96 19.55
CA CYS A 114 -17.81 2.66 19.94
C CYS A 114 -18.89 1.59 19.71
N ALA A 115 -18.61 0.62 18.85
CA ALA A 115 -19.54 -0.44 18.48
C ALA A 115 -19.06 -1.80 18.98
N ASN A 116 -20.00 -2.65 19.41
CA ASN A 116 -19.79 -4.07 19.61
C ASN A 116 -21.06 -4.86 19.25
N LYS A 117 -21.15 -6.15 19.62
CA LYS A 117 -22.30 -7.01 19.29
C LYS A 117 -23.61 -6.58 19.97
N ALA A 118 -23.54 -5.86 21.09
CA ALA A 118 -24.72 -5.36 21.79
C ALA A 118 -25.29 -4.06 21.21
N GLY A 119 -24.46 -3.25 20.54
CA GLY A 119 -24.90 -2.02 19.89
C GLY A 119 -23.78 -0.99 19.72
N VAL A 120 -24.17 0.28 19.53
CA VAL A 120 -23.25 1.42 19.34
C VAL A 120 -23.47 2.49 20.41
N ALA A 121 -22.40 2.87 21.11
CA ALA A 121 -22.37 4.01 22.01
C ALA A 121 -21.82 5.24 21.30
N HIS A 122 -22.41 6.40 21.58
CA HIS A 122 -22.03 7.67 20.96
C HIS A 122 -21.63 8.70 22.02
N ALA A 123 -20.62 9.51 21.70
CA ALA A 123 -20.26 10.70 22.44
C ALA A 123 -19.99 11.84 21.46
N SER A 124 -20.40 13.05 21.80
CA SER A 124 -20.17 14.20 20.93
C SER A 124 -19.75 15.43 21.72
N THR A 125 -19.03 16.31 21.05
CA THR A 125 -18.59 17.58 21.60
C THR A 125 -18.37 18.57 20.45
N THR A 126 -18.36 19.85 20.77
CA THR A 126 -18.12 20.91 19.80
C THR A 126 -17.02 21.83 20.30
N VAL A 127 -16.11 22.21 19.41
CA VAL A 127 -15.03 23.14 19.69
C VAL A 127 -14.91 24.16 18.57
N ASP A 128 -14.81 25.44 18.90
CA ASP A 128 -14.62 26.53 17.96
C ASP A 128 -13.13 26.79 17.73
N ALA A 129 -12.62 26.50 16.54
CA ALA A 129 -11.22 26.76 16.20
C ALA A 129 -11.05 28.15 15.59
N VAL A 130 -10.32 29.00 16.30
CA VAL A 130 -9.91 30.34 15.87
C VAL A 130 -8.60 30.23 15.09
N ILE A 131 -8.70 29.66 13.90
CA ILE A 131 -7.59 29.47 12.96
C ILE A 131 -7.91 30.13 11.61
N ASN A 132 -6.87 30.38 10.82
CA ASN A 132 -7.07 30.80 9.44
C ASN A 132 -7.79 29.69 8.65
N PRO A 133 -8.64 30.05 7.66
CA PRO A 133 -9.25 29.05 6.79
C PRO A 133 -8.18 28.19 6.12
N ILE A 134 -8.51 26.93 5.86
CA ILE A 134 -7.68 25.99 5.11
C ILE A 134 -8.43 25.67 3.81
N PRO A 135 -8.10 26.35 2.70
CA PRO A 135 -8.88 26.27 1.46
C PRO A 135 -8.82 24.92 0.75
N LEU A 136 -7.83 24.07 1.05
CA LEU A 136 -7.69 22.76 0.41
C LEU A 136 -7.27 21.72 1.44
N LYS A 137 -8.01 20.61 1.48
CA LYS A 137 -7.73 19.46 2.34
C LYS A 137 -8.03 18.17 1.59
N PHE A 138 -7.08 17.24 1.64
CA PHE A 138 -7.19 15.88 1.13
C PHE A 138 -7.05 14.92 2.31
N VAL A 139 -8.06 14.10 2.54
CA VAL A 139 -8.03 13.06 3.57
C VAL A 139 -8.18 11.71 2.91
N LEU A 140 -7.15 10.88 2.95
CA LEU A 140 -7.19 9.50 2.48
C LEU A 140 -7.39 8.56 3.67
N THR A 141 -8.45 7.76 3.63
CA THR A 141 -8.73 6.68 4.59
C THR A 141 -8.99 5.37 3.87
N SER A 142 -8.83 4.28 4.61
CA SER A 142 -9.04 2.91 4.12
C SER A 142 -10.02 2.19 5.03
N ASP A 143 -10.79 1.27 4.46
CA ASP A 143 -11.79 0.48 5.19
C ASP A 143 -11.22 -0.83 5.77
N MET A 144 -9.93 -1.10 5.56
CA MET A 144 -9.30 -2.33 5.97
C MET A 144 -8.20 -2.09 7.01
N ASP A 145 -8.13 -3.01 7.96
CA ASP A 145 -6.98 -3.17 8.86
C ASP A 145 -5.82 -3.80 8.07
N GLY A 146 -4.57 -3.52 8.45
CA GLY A 146 -3.41 -4.28 7.99
C GLY A 146 -2.90 -3.89 6.60
N VAL A 147 -3.54 -2.93 5.92
CA VAL A 147 -3.10 -2.39 4.63
C VAL A 147 -2.32 -1.10 4.81
N TYR A 148 -1.37 -0.85 3.92
CA TYR A 148 -0.74 0.45 3.74
C TYR A 148 -1.39 1.14 2.55
N THR A 149 -1.92 2.35 2.79
CA THR A 149 -2.48 3.20 1.74
C THR A 149 -1.90 4.59 1.86
N ASP A 150 -0.95 4.91 1.00
CA ASP A 150 -0.22 6.18 1.08
C ASP A 150 -0.89 7.24 0.20
N LEU A 151 -1.02 8.45 0.74
CA LEU A 151 -1.44 9.62 -0.02
C LEU A 151 -0.26 10.23 -0.77
N HIS A 152 -0.39 10.35 -2.08
CA HIS A 152 0.58 11.00 -2.95
C HIS A 152 -0.08 12.21 -3.61
N VAL A 153 0.46 13.41 -3.39
CA VAL A 153 -0.05 14.66 -3.95
C VAL A 153 1.00 15.23 -4.91
N TYR A 154 0.60 15.52 -6.13
CA TYR A 154 1.43 16.26 -7.09
C TYR A 154 0.85 17.67 -7.21
N GLU A 155 1.65 18.65 -6.86
CA GLU A 155 1.27 20.06 -6.90
C GLU A 155 1.34 20.61 -8.34
N PRO A 156 0.80 21.81 -8.62
CA PRO A 156 0.80 22.39 -9.96
C PRO A 156 2.18 22.54 -10.62
N ASP A 157 3.21 22.73 -9.81
CA ASP A 157 4.62 22.81 -10.25
C ASP A 157 5.26 21.43 -10.46
N LYS A 158 4.47 20.35 -10.31
CA LYS A 158 4.86 18.93 -10.35
C LYS A 158 5.64 18.43 -9.12
N THR A 159 5.77 19.22 -8.06
CA THR A 159 6.32 18.74 -6.79
C THR A 159 5.48 17.56 -6.29
N HIS A 160 6.15 16.46 -5.97
CA HIS A 160 5.53 15.29 -5.38
C HIS A 160 5.66 15.33 -3.85
N VAL A 161 4.53 15.52 -3.16
CA VAL A 161 4.40 15.57 -1.71
C VAL A 161 3.72 14.29 -1.22
N TYR A 162 4.41 13.55 -0.36
CA TYR A 162 3.93 12.28 0.21
C TYR A 162 4.65 11.99 1.53
N TRP A 163 4.37 10.85 2.15
CA TRP A 163 4.92 10.52 3.47
C TRP A 163 6.45 10.54 3.55
N ALA A 164 7.17 10.23 2.46
CA ALA A 164 8.63 10.23 2.46
C ALA A 164 9.25 11.57 2.03
N SER A 165 8.47 12.45 1.40
CA SER A 165 8.85 13.82 1.09
C SER A 165 7.67 14.74 1.38
N THR A 166 7.55 15.16 2.64
CA THR A 166 6.45 16.01 3.09
C THR A 166 6.66 17.48 2.74
N ASN A 167 7.79 17.83 2.10
CA ASN A 167 8.13 19.20 1.76
C ASN A 167 7.31 19.68 0.55
N SER A 168 6.47 20.68 0.78
CA SER A 168 5.77 21.42 -0.26
C SER A 168 6.41 22.80 -0.43
N PRO A 169 7.11 23.07 -1.55
CA PRO A 169 7.63 24.39 -1.87
C PRO A 169 6.52 25.45 -1.99
N SER A 170 5.30 25.04 -2.34
CA SER A 170 4.16 25.94 -2.46
C SER A 170 3.48 26.26 -1.12
N GLY A 171 3.85 25.58 -0.03
CA GLY A 171 3.37 25.86 1.34
C GLY A 171 2.25 24.94 1.82
N GLY A 172 2.04 23.81 1.14
CA GLY A 172 1.24 22.69 1.63
C GLY A 172 1.84 22.03 2.87
N ILE A 173 1.00 21.38 3.65
CA ILE A 173 1.36 20.70 4.89
C ILE A 173 0.85 19.26 4.80
N PHE A 174 1.78 18.30 4.79
CA PHE A 174 1.46 16.88 4.85
C PHE A 174 1.59 16.39 6.29
N PHE A 175 0.55 15.73 6.80
CA PHE A 175 0.55 15.14 8.13
C PHE A 175 0.77 13.64 8.03
N LEU A 176 1.85 13.18 8.66
CA LEU A 176 2.18 11.76 8.74
C LEU A 176 1.17 11.00 9.61
N ASN A 177 0.91 9.76 9.23
CA ASN A 177 0.01 8.83 9.91
C ASN A 177 0.61 8.29 11.23
N SER A 178 0.99 9.17 12.16
CA SER A 178 1.64 8.79 13.42
C SER A 178 0.63 8.36 14.49
N GLN A 179 0.75 7.12 14.96
CA GLN A 179 0.06 6.59 16.15
C GLN A 179 1.10 5.92 17.06
N GLY A 180 1.19 6.33 18.33
CA GLY A 180 2.17 5.78 19.27
C GLY A 180 3.65 6.01 18.89
N GLY A 181 3.94 7.01 18.03
CA GLY A 181 5.30 7.40 17.65
C GLY A 181 5.85 6.78 16.37
N SER A 182 5.14 5.83 15.73
CA SER A 182 5.45 5.34 14.37
C SER A 182 4.45 5.89 13.36
N PHE A 183 4.94 6.34 12.20
CA PHE A 183 4.14 6.81 11.06
C PHE A 183 3.90 5.72 10.00
N ASP A 184 4.64 4.62 10.08
CA ASP A 184 4.60 3.50 9.14
C ASP A 184 3.80 2.34 9.74
N GLN A 185 2.54 2.63 10.10
CA GLN A 185 1.63 1.64 10.66
C GLN A 185 0.53 1.30 9.65
N PRO A 186 0.32 0.01 9.37
CA PRO A 186 -0.77 -0.41 8.52
C PRO A 186 -2.12 -0.19 9.22
N GLY A 187 -3.14 0.11 8.43
CA GLY A 187 -4.51 0.29 8.88
C GLY A 187 -5.27 1.34 8.09
N TYR A 188 -6.11 2.07 8.78
CA TYR A 188 -7.20 2.82 8.16
C TYR A 188 -6.83 4.24 7.65
N GLY A 189 -5.56 4.65 7.75
CA GLY A 189 -5.17 6.07 7.68
C GLY A 189 -5.66 6.85 8.93
N PRO A 190 -6.00 8.16 8.85
CA PRO A 190 -5.87 9.01 7.67
C PRO A 190 -4.42 9.38 7.33
N TYR A 191 -4.16 9.47 6.02
CA TYR A 191 -3.11 10.32 5.48
C TYR A 191 -3.73 11.62 5.01
N LEU A 192 -3.05 12.72 5.26
CA LEU A 192 -3.65 14.03 5.16
C LEU A 192 -2.68 15.02 4.55
N TYR A 193 -3.19 15.77 3.59
CA TYR A 193 -2.53 16.95 3.05
C TYR A 193 -3.48 18.13 3.15
N VAL A 194 -2.98 19.28 3.60
CA VAL A 194 -3.72 20.54 3.60
C VAL A 194 -2.91 21.62 2.93
N HIS A 195 -3.57 22.62 2.34
CA HIS A 195 -2.89 23.75 1.76
C HIS A 195 -3.59 25.06 2.16
N PRO A 196 -2.93 25.94 2.96
CA PRO A 196 -3.51 27.21 3.41
C PRO A 196 -3.67 28.27 2.30
N ALA A 197 -2.88 28.18 1.23
CA ALA A 197 -2.88 29.11 0.11
C ALA A 197 -2.51 28.38 -1.19
N PRO A 198 -3.37 27.47 -1.70
CA PRO A 198 -3.01 26.61 -2.83
C PRO A 198 -2.75 27.43 -4.10
N PRO A 199 -1.63 27.20 -4.83
CA PRO A 199 -1.36 27.85 -6.10
C PRO A 199 -2.39 27.46 -7.16
N VAL A 200 -2.60 28.37 -8.11
CA VAL A 200 -3.43 28.11 -9.29
C VAL A 200 -2.80 27.00 -10.14
N GLY A 201 -3.61 26.03 -10.55
CA GLY A 201 -3.22 24.93 -11.41
C GLY A 201 -3.82 23.60 -10.99
N VAL A 202 -3.23 22.51 -11.48
CA VAL A 202 -3.76 21.15 -11.29
C VAL A 202 -2.99 20.44 -10.21
N PHE A 203 -3.68 20.02 -9.16
CA PHE A 203 -3.21 19.02 -8.22
C PHE A 203 -3.63 17.63 -8.71
N ARG A 204 -2.71 16.67 -8.75
CA ARG A 204 -3.05 15.24 -8.94
C ARG A 204 -2.96 14.55 -7.59
N VAL A 205 -3.99 13.79 -7.24
CA VAL A 205 -4.05 13.05 -5.98
C VAL A 205 -4.12 11.56 -6.29
N ASP A 206 -3.08 10.84 -5.87
CA ASP A 206 -2.96 9.39 -6.03
C ASP A 206 -3.00 8.69 -4.67
N ALA A 207 -3.40 7.42 -4.68
CA ALA A 207 -3.21 6.49 -3.58
C ALA A 207 -2.31 5.34 -4.03
N ASN A 208 -1.28 5.04 -3.24
CA ASN A 208 -0.45 3.85 -3.39
C ASN A 208 -0.90 2.79 -2.38
N TYR A 209 -1.01 1.53 -2.81
CA TYR A 209 -1.51 0.42 -2.00
C TYR A 209 -0.48 -0.69 -1.84
N TRP A 210 -0.24 -1.07 -0.59
CA TRP A 210 0.48 -2.29 -0.23
C TRP A 210 -0.33 -3.10 0.78
N PRO A 211 -0.59 -4.40 0.53
CA PRO A 211 -1.50 -5.20 1.35
C PRO A 211 -0.98 -5.46 2.78
N GLY A 212 0.29 -5.22 3.09
CA GLY A 212 0.86 -5.52 4.41
C GLY A 212 0.56 -6.98 4.83
N ASN A 213 -0.08 -7.17 5.98
CA ASN A 213 -0.56 -8.47 6.47
C ASN A 213 -2.01 -8.78 6.06
N ALA A 214 -2.71 -7.83 5.42
CA ALA A 214 -4.06 -8.03 4.97
C ALA A 214 -4.10 -8.94 3.74
N VAL A 215 -5.05 -9.86 3.70
CA VAL A 215 -5.16 -10.84 2.61
C VAL A 215 -5.73 -10.20 1.33
N GLN A 216 -6.23 -8.95 1.34
CA GLN A 216 -7.17 -8.48 0.30
C GLN A 216 -7.19 -6.99 -0.02
N HIS A 217 -7.98 -6.72 -1.07
CA HIS A 217 -8.39 -5.41 -1.55
C HIS A 217 -8.92 -4.52 -0.42
N THR A 218 -8.64 -3.23 -0.52
CA THR A 218 -9.23 -2.19 0.34
C THR A 218 -9.95 -1.16 -0.52
N LEU A 219 -10.93 -0.48 0.06
CA LEU A 219 -11.54 0.68 -0.53
C LEU A 219 -10.83 1.93 -0.02
N ALA A 220 -10.06 2.59 -0.90
CA ALA A 220 -9.58 3.92 -0.61
C ALA A 220 -10.73 4.93 -0.68
N ASN A 221 -10.84 5.73 0.37
CA ASN A 221 -11.78 6.82 0.51
C ASN A 221 -10.99 8.12 0.59
N LEU A 222 -11.03 8.92 -0.49
CA LEU A 222 -10.46 10.25 -0.53
C LEU A 222 -11.56 11.29 -0.34
N ASP A 223 -11.52 12.02 0.77
CA ASP A 223 -12.32 13.23 0.96
C ASP A 223 -11.52 14.44 0.47
N VAL A 224 -12.02 15.08 -0.60
CA VAL A 224 -11.53 16.36 -1.10
C VAL A 224 -12.43 17.46 -0.54
N ILE A 225 -11.85 18.34 0.27
CA ILE A 225 -12.57 19.42 0.95
C ILE A 225 -11.92 20.74 0.53
N THR A 226 -12.74 21.67 0.04
CA THR A 226 -12.29 23.02 -0.33
C THR A 226 -13.06 24.06 0.46
N ASP A 227 -12.39 25.17 0.80
CA ASP A 227 -12.97 26.31 1.52
C ASP A 227 -13.71 25.93 2.82
N GLU A 228 -13.13 25.01 3.60
CA GLU A 228 -13.78 24.50 4.82
C GLU A 228 -14.07 25.60 5.85
N GLY A 229 -15.33 25.67 6.30
CA GLY A 229 -15.82 26.69 7.21
C GLY A 229 -16.17 28.02 6.54
N LEU A 230 -16.16 28.10 5.20
CA LEU A 230 -16.55 29.28 4.43
C LEU A 230 -17.84 29.03 3.62
N PRO A 231 -18.56 30.08 3.18
CA PRO A 231 -19.77 29.90 2.36
C PRO A 231 -19.56 29.19 1.02
N THR A 232 -18.32 29.13 0.53
CA THR A 232 -17.92 28.44 -0.71
C THR A 232 -17.46 27.00 -0.47
N GLU A 233 -17.65 26.46 0.74
CA GLU A 233 -17.25 25.11 1.11
C GLU A 233 -17.78 24.06 0.12
N SER A 234 -16.90 23.17 -0.32
CA SER A 234 -17.27 22.01 -1.14
C SER A 234 -16.59 20.76 -0.60
N ARG A 235 -17.32 19.64 -0.60
CA ARG A 235 -16.82 18.32 -0.19
C ARG A 235 -17.18 17.28 -1.24
N LYS A 236 -16.20 16.57 -1.78
CA LYS A 236 -16.39 15.41 -2.66
C LYS A 236 -15.67 14.21 -2.07
N ARG A 237 -16.40 13.14 -1.77
CA ARG A 237 -15.82 11.85 -1.37
C ARG A 237 -15.68 10.96 -2.60
N ILE A 238 -14.47 10.50 -2.86
CA ILE A 238 -14.12 9.58 -3.93
C ILE A 238 -13.81 8.23 -3.30
N ARG A 239 -14.40 7.17 -3.85
CA ARG A 239 -14.14 5.79 -3.43
C ARG A 239 -13.55 5.03 -4.59
N LYS A 240 -12.39 4.41 -4.38
CA LYS A 240 -11.73 3.60 -5.41
C LYS A 240 -11.19 2.30 -4.82
N PRO A 241 -11.53 1.13 -5.38
CA PRO A 241 -11.00 -0.13 -4.90
C PRO A 241 -9.52 -0.25 -5.28
N LEU A 242 -8.71 -0.62 -4.30
CA LEU A 242 -7.29 -0.94 -4.43
C LEU A 242 -7.12 -2.43 -4.15
N ALA A 243 -6.66 -3.18 -5.13
CA ALA A 243 -6.66 -4.63 -5.20
C ALA A 243 -5.28 -5.24 -5.48
N ARG A 244 -4.35 -4.50 -6.10
CA ARG A 244 -3.08 -5.06 -6.58
C ARG A 244 -1.90 -4.57 -5.72
N PRO A 245 -1.10 -5.47 -5.13
CA PRO A 245 0.05 -5.07 -4.33
C PRO A 245 1.02 -4.16 -5.11
N GLY A 246 1.36 -3.00 -4.53
CA GLY A 246 2.24 -2.01 -5.13
C GLY A 246 1.61 -1.17 -6.24
N GLU A 247 0.28 -1.19 -6.38
CA GLU A 247 -0.39 -0.33 -7.35
C GLU A 247 -0.54 1.10 -6.85
N THR A 248 -0.39 2.04 -7.78
CA THR A 248 -0.71 3.44 -7.57
C THR A 248 -1.87 3.80 -8.48
N GLN A 249 -2.94 4.36 -7.92
CA GLN A 249 -4.09 4.82 -8.68
C GLN A 249 -4.33 6.30 -8.45
N THR A 250 -4.53 7.06 -9.54
CA THR A 250 -5.03 8.43 -9.45
C THR A 250 -6.49 8.42 -9.04
N LEU A 251 -6.78 9.13 -7.94
CA LEU A 251 -8.11 9.28 -7.37
C LEU A 251 -8.79 10.55 -7.86
N ALA A 252 -8.05 11.66 -8.02
CA ALA A 252 -8.63 12.91 -8.49
C ALA A 252 -7.59 13.86 -9.10
N TYR A 253 -8.08 14.73 -9.98
CA TYR A 253 -7.44 15.97 -10.37
C TYR A 253 -8.24 17.13 -9.78
N VAL A 254 -7.59 17.99 -9.01
CA VAL A 254 -8.21 19.17 -8.39
C VAL A 254 -7.61 20.41 -9.02
N VAL A 255 -8.44 21.19 -9.71
CA VAL A 255 -8.02 22.41 -10.39
C VAL A 255 -8.33 23.60 -9.49
N ILE A 256 -7.28 24.25 -9.00
CA ILE A 256 -7.36 25.53 -8.32
C ILE A 256 -7.32 26.62 -9.39
N GLN A 257 -8.34 27.47 -9.38
CA GLN A 257 -8.53 28.50 -10.39
C GLN A 257 -8.17 29.89 -9.82
N GLY A 258 -7.71 30.79 -10.67
CA GLY A 258 -7.49 32.19 -10.29
C GLY A 258 -8.80 32.93 -10.05
N ASN A 259 -8.70 34.17 -9.57
CA ASN A 259 -9.84 35.10 -9.42
C ASN A 259 -10.98 34.58 -8.53
N ASN A 260 -10.65 33.86 -7.45
CA ASN A 260 -11.60 33.30 -6.47
C ASN A 260 -12.70 32.44 -7.09
N GLN A 261 -12.43 31.80 -8.23
CA GLN A 261 -13.35 30.84 -8.82
C GLN A 261 -13.32 29.54 -8.02
N PRO A 262 -14.47 28.86 -7.85
CA PRO A 262 -14.53 27.61 -7.08
C PRO A 262 -13.63 26.54 -7.72
N PRO A 263 -12.92 25.71 -6.94
CA PRO A 263 -12.13 24.62 -7.49
C PRO A 263 -12.96 23.63 -8.29
N LYS A 264 -12.37 23.04 -9.33
CA LYS A 264 -12.98 21.93 -10.10
C LYS A 264 -12.35 20.62 -9.68
N ILE A 265 -13.15 19.58 -9.48
CA ILE A 265 -12.67 18.24 -9.13
C ILE A 265 -13.09 17.28 -10.24
N PHE A 266 -12.11 16.70 -10.92
CA PHE A 266 -12.30 15.67 -11.92
C PHE A 266 -11.80 14.32 -11.40
N VAL A 267 -12.66 13.32 -11.44
CA VAL A 267 -12.41 11.97 -10.93
C VAL A 267 -12.27 11.03 -12.11
N PRO A 268 -11.05 10.55 -12.43
CA PRO A 268 -10.86 9.62 -13.53
C PRO A 268 -11.69 8.35 -13.29
N ASP A 269 -12.18 7.75 -14.37
CA ASP A 269 -13.04 6.55 -14.39
C ASP A 269 -14.47 6.74 -13.83
N GLN A 270 -14.77 7.86 -13.15
CA GLN A 270 -16.11 8.17 -12.64
C GLN A 270 -16.77 9.33 -13.40
N ASP A 271 -16.03 10.40 -13.66
CA ASP A 271 -16.50 11.55 -14.43
C ASP A 271 -16.25 11.30 -15.94
N PRO A 272 -17.17 11.65 -16.86
CA PRO A 272 -16.97 11.50 -18.30
C PRO A 272 -15.76 12.30 -18.82
N ASP A 273 -15.00 11.74 -19.75
CA ASP A 273 -13.83 12.43 -20.35
C ASP A 273 -14.18 13.77 -21.02
N ALA A 274 -15.42 13.92 -21.49
CA ALA A 274 -15.94 15.17 -22.05
C ALA A 274 -15.91 16.31 -21.01
N ASP A 275 -16.18 15.98 -19.74
CA ASP A 275 -16.26 16.92 -18.61
C ASP A 275 -14.89 17.24 -18.01
N MET A 276 -13.82 16.60 -18.50
CA MET A 276 -12.45 16.85 -18.04
C MET A 276 -12.05 18.32 -18.29
N PRO A 277 -11.65 19.06 -17.24
CA PRO A 277 -11.29 20.47 -17.36
C PRO A 277 -10.14 20.70 -18.36
N PRO A 278 -10.14 21.81 -19.12
CA PRO A 278 -9.06 22.17 -20.04
C PRO A 278 -7.67 22.16 -19.39
N GLU A 279 -7.59 22.56 -18.13
CA GLU A 279 -6.37 22.59 -17.32
C GLU A 279 -5.82 21.17 -17.10
N VAL A 280 -6.70 20.20 -16.83
CA VAL A 280 -6.33 18.77 -16.68
C VAL A 280 -5.89 18.19 -18.02
N LYS A 281 -6.60 18.50 -19.12
CA LYS A 281 -6.20 18.10 -20.48
C LYS A 281 -4.81 18.62 -20.83
N ALA A 282 -4.54 19.90 -20.52
CA ALA A 282 -3.24 20.53 -20.73
C ALA A 282 -2.15 19.92 -19.83
N TYR A 283 -2.46 19.63 -18.57
CA TYR A 283 -1.57 18.96 -17.63
C TYR A 283 -1.14 17.59 -18.16
N LYS A 284 -2.09 16.75 -18.57
CA LYS A 284 -1.82 15.44 -19.18
C LYS A 284 -0.99 15.55 -20.45
N LYS A 285 -1.33 16.49 -21.35
CA LYS A 285 -0.60 16.71 -22.60
C LYS A 285 0.86 17.14 -22.39
N LYS A 286 1.14 17.90 -21.32
CA LYS A 286 2.49 18.33 -20.94
C LYS A 286 3.31 17.21 -20.27
N GLY A 287 2.76 16.01 -20.15
CA GLY A 287 3.36 14.89 -19.45
C GLY A 287 3.12 14.99 -17.95
N GLU A 288 2.50 13.94 -17.41
CA GLU A 288 2.29 13.83 -15.97
C GLU A 288 3.58 13.37 -15.29
N PRO A 289 3.84 13.80 -14.04
CA PRO A 289 4.91 13.22 -13.24
C PRO A 289 4.65 11.73 -13.12
N VAL A 290 5.59 10.92 -13.60
CA VAL A 290 5.58 9.50 -13.25
C VAL A 290 5.85 9.46 -11.75
N PRO A 291 5.07 8.71 -10.95
CA PRO A 291 5.38 8.56 -9.53
C PRO A 291 6.86 8.24 -9.37
N GLU A 292 7.57 9.01 -8.55
CA GLU A 292 8.91 8.62 -8.15
C GLU A 292 8.77 7.29 -7.41
N GLN A 293 8.92 6.19 -8.15
CA GLN A 293 9.30 4.90 -7.60
C GLN A 293 10.68 5.13 -7.01
N GLY A 294 10.72 5.57 -5.74
CA GLY A 294 11.87 6.21 -5.11
C GLY A 294 13.20 5.66 -5.59
N ASP A 295 13.95 6.49 -6.32
CA ASP A 295 15.30 6.20 -6.85
C ASP A 295 15.56 4.71 -7.21
N MET A 296 14.62 4.11 -7.94
CA MET A 296 14.78 2.78 -8.49
C MET A 296 15.48 2.88 -9.84
N SER A 297 16.75 3.29 -9.78
CA SER A 297 17.67 3.12 -10.89
C SER A 297 17.70 1.65 -11.31
N TYR A 298 17.35 1.41 -12.58
CA TYR A 298 17.29 0.08 -13.16
C TYR A 298 18.65 -0.33 -13.72
N ILE A 299 18.96 -1.61 -13.60
CA ILE A 299 19.98 -2.27 -14.41
C ILE A 299 19.60 -2.07 -15.88
N SER A 300 20.58 -1.76 -16.73
CA SER A 300 20.35 -1.60 -18.17
C SER A 300 19.67 -2.84 -18.76
N PRO A 301 18.70 -2.70 -19.70
CA PRO A 301 18.13 -3.84 -20.41
C PRO A 301 19.18 -4.75 -21.06
N SER A 302 20.30 -4.18 -21.50
CA SER A 302 21.44 -4.94 -22.07
C SER A 302 22.07 -5.92 -21.09
N ASP A 303 21.98 -5.61 -19.79
CA ASP A 303 22.67 -6.34 -18.72
C ASP A 303 21.75 -7.29 -17.96
N GLU A 304 20.42 -7.17 -18.13
CA GLU A 304 19.44 -8.02 -17.44
C GLU A 304 19.76 -9.51 -17.65
N LYS A 305 20.02 -9.93 -18.89
CA LYS A 305 20.35 -11.32 -19.20
C LYS A 305 21.65 -11.76 -18.54
N ALA A 306 22.67 -10.90 -18.50
CA ALA A 306 23.95 -11.19 -17.86
C ALA A 306 23.78 -11.38 -16.35
N LEU A 307 23.03 -10.49 -15.71
CA LEU A 307 22.70 -10.56 -14.29
C LEU A 307 21.93 -11.84 -13.96
N ARG A 308 20.80 -12.09 -14.63
CA ARG A 308 19.94 -13.26 -14.39
C ARG A 308 20.72 -14.56 -14.51
N ASN A 309 21.55 -14.69 -15.54
CA ASN A 309 22.40 -15.87 -15.73
C ASN A 309 23.47 -16.02 -14.64
N SER A 310 24.08 -14.92 -14.19
CA SER A 310 25.07 -14.96 -13.12
C SER A 310 24.44 -15.36 -11.78
N VAL A 311 23.27 -14.81 -11.45
CA VAL A 311 22.52 -15.17 -10.24
C VAL A 311 22.22 -16.67 -10.21
N THR A 312 21.64 -17.23 -11.28
CA THR A 312 21.25 -18.64 -11.30
C THR A 312 22.45 -19.58 -11.29
N ARG A 313 23.53 -19.24 -12.00
CA ARG A 313 24.78 -20.02 -11.96
C ARG A 313 25.45 -20.01 -10.59
N LEU A 314 25.44 -18.86 -9.90
CA LEU A 314 25.98 -18.74 -8.54
C LEU A 314 25.15 -19.55 -7.55
N ALA A 315 23.81 -19.51 -7.66
CA ALA A 315 22.91 -20.29 -6.82
C ALA A 315 23.10 -21.80 -7.02
N LEU A 316 23.08 -22.28 -8.27
CA LEU A 316 23.36 -23.67 -8.62
C LEU A 316 24.73 -24.14 -8.10
N PHE A 317 25.72 -23.25 -8.12
CA PHE A 317 27.05 -23.58 -7.63
C PHE A 317 27.06 -23.83 -6.11
N GLN A 318 26.23 -23.12 -5.34
CA GLN A 318 26.15 -23.33 -3.88
C GLN A 318 25.63 -24.72 -3.50
N ALA A 319 24.83 -25.36 -4.37
CA ALA A 319 24.40 -26.75 -4.17
C ALA A 319 25.54 -27.77 -4.33
N LYS A 320 26.59 -27.44 -5.09
CA LYS A 320 27.74 -28.33 -5.30
C LYS A 320 28.81 -28.13 -4.23
N LYS A 321 29.12 -26.85 -3.95
CA LYS A 321 30.14 -26.47 -2.98
C LYS A 321 29.83 -25.08 -2.45
N LEU A 322 29.58 -24.99 -1.14
CA LEU A 322 29.38 -23.72 -0.47
C LEU A 322 30.64 -22.87 -0.60
N SER A 323 30.43 -21.62 -1.03
CA SER A 323 31.48 -20.64 -1.15
C SER A 323 31.99 -20.24 0.25
N PRO A 324 33.32 -20.17 0.47
CA PRO A 324 33.88 -19.62 1.70
C PRO A 324 33.48 -18.16 1.97
N ARG A 325 33.01 -17.44 0.96
CA ARG A 325 32.48 -16.07 1.09
C ARG A 325 31.04 -16.00 1.58
N TRP A 326 30.32 -17.12 1.55
CA TRP A 326 29.00 -17.18 2.14
C TRP A 326 29.13 -17.50 3.62
N GLU A 327 29.01 -16.45 4.44
CA GLU A 327 29.12 -16.50 5.89
C GLU A 327 28.18 -17.56 6.48
N GLU A 328 28.70 -18.39 7.41
CA GLU A 328 27.99 -19.52 7.99
C GLU A 328 26.68 -19.14 8.66
N THR A 329 26.64 -17.99 9.32
CA THR A 329 25.47 -17.45 10.04
C THR A 329 24.38 -16.94 9.11
N GLN A 330 24.66 -16.77 7.82
CA GLN A 330 23.72 -16.29 6.81
C GLN A 330 23.37 -17.39 5.80
N ARG A 331 23.64 -18.67 6.10
CA ARG A 331 23.28 -19.81 5.24
C ARG A 331 21.83 -20.21 5.49
N ASP A 332 20.94 -19.33 5.03
CA ASP A 332 19.49 -19.49 5.08
C ASP A 332 18.89 -19.25 3.67
N CYS A 333 17.56 -19.34 3.55
CA CYS A 333 16.89 -19.18 2.25
C CYS A 333 17.07 -17.76 1.66
N ALA A 334 16.95 -16.72 2.47
CA ALA A 334 17.22 -15.35 2.08
C ALA A 334 18.71 -15.11 1.85
N GLY A 335 19.57 -15.79 2.59
CA GLY A 335 21.02 -15.78 2.49
C GLY A 335 21.52 -16.23 1.13
N LEU A 336 20.91 -17.28 0.56
CA LEU A 336 21.23 -17.75 -0.79
C LEU A 336 20.90 -16.68 -1.83
N VAL A 337 19.73 -16.04 -1.71
CA VAL A 337 19.32 -14.93 -2.58
C VAL A 337 20.29 -13.75 -2.43
N ARG A 338 20.58 -13.35 -1.18
CA ARG A 338 21.52 -12.27 -0.87
C ARG A 338 22.88 -12.51 -1.49
N PHE A 339 23.42 -13.72 -1.32
CA PHE A 339 24.72 -14.12 -1.85
C PHE A 339 24.72 -14.11 -3.38
N ALA A 340 23.75 -14.76 -4.03
CA ALA A 340 23.72 -14.91 -5.48
C ALA A 340 23.62 -13.55 -6.20
N TYR A 341 22.73 -12.66 -5.72
CA TYR A 341 22.56 -11.33 -6.31
C TYR A 341 23.77 -10.42 -6.05
N ARG A 342 24.30 -10.39 -4.83
CA ARG A 342 25.46 -9.56 -4.50
C ARG A 342 26.70 -9.96 -5.30
N GLU A 343 26.98 -11.25 -5.40
CA GLU A 343 28.14 -11.74 -6.16
C GLU A 343 27.93 -11.61 -7.67
N ALA A 344 26.68 -11.59 -8.16
CA ALA A 344 26.39 -11.37 -9.59
C ALA A 344 26.71 -9.94 -10.05
N ILE A 345 26.54 -8.93 -9.20
CA ILE A 345 26.82 -7.52 -9.52
C ILE A 345 28.22 -7.04 -9.13
N ARG A 346 28.98 -7.87 -8.40
CA ARG A 346 30.29 -7.48 -7.88
C ARG A 346 31.31 -7.32 -9.00
N VAL A 347 32.28 -6.43 -8.80
CA VAL A 347 33.50 -6.39 -9.62
C VAL A 347 34.33 -7.63 -9.32
N ARG A 348 34.71 -8.37 -10.37
CA ARG A 348 35.60 -9.53 -10.29
C ARG A 348 37.04 -9.11 -10.58
N SER A 349 37.92 -9.44 -9.67
CA SER A 349 39.37 -9.34 -9.82
C SER A 349 39.95 -10.68 -10.32
N PRO A 350 41.12 -10.66 -10.98
CA PRO A 350 41.87 -11.89 -11.26
C PRO A 350 42.09 -12.69 -9.97
N GLY A 351 41.59 -13.94 -9.92
CA GLY A 351 41.64 -14.81 -8.74
C GLY A 351 40.36 -14.88 -7.90
N ASP A 352 39.32 -14.09 -8.21
CA ASP A 352 38.03 -14.17 -7.49
C ASP A 352 37.29 -15.50 -7.70
N GLY A 353 37.43 -16.11 -8.88
CA GLY A 353 36.88 -17.46 -9.14
C GLY A 353 37.40 -18.49 -8.14
N GLN A 354 38.70 -18.46 -7.84
CA GLN A 354 39.32 -19.37 -6.87
C GLN A 354 38.80 -19.13 -5.43
N LYS A 355 38.59 -17.87 -5.03
CA LYS A 355 38.05 -17.50 -3.71
C LYS A 355 36.56 -17.84 -3.54
N LEU A 356 35.81 -17.86 -4.64
CA LEU A 356 34.42 -18.34 -4.67
C LEU A 356 34.34 -19.86 -4.78
N GLY A 357 35.46 -20.54 -4.98
CA GLY A 357 35.51 -21.98 -5.26
C GLY A 357 35.00 -22.35 -6.66
N ILE A 358 34.76 -21.37 -7.53
CA ILE A 358 34.19 -21.55 -8.86
C ILE A 358 35.23 -22.20 -9.78
N PRO A 359 34.89 -23.30 -10.48
CA PRO A 359 35.76 -23.87 -11.50
C PRO A 359 36.04 -22.87 -12.62
N ASN A 360 37.28 -22.83 -13.14
CA ASN A 360 37.67 -21.94 -14.25
C ASN A 360 36.77 -22.07 -15.50
N ALA A 361 36.07 -23.19 -15.66
CA ALA A 361 35.13 -23.45 -16.76
C ALA A 361 33.75 -22.78 -16.59
N LEU A 362 33.36 -22.34 -15.39
CA LEU A 362 32.06 -21.70 -15.18
C LEU A 362 32.15 -20.21 -15.50
N TYR A 363 31.74 -19.86 -16.72
CA TYR A 363 31.60 -18.46 -17.11
C TYR A 363 30.47 -17.80 -16.31
N LEU A 364 30.74 -16.63 -15.72
CA LEU A 364 29.73 -15.76 -15.14
C LEU A 364 29.75 -14.45 -15.94
N PRO A 365 28.69 -14.10 -16.68
CA PRO A 365 28.59 -12.82 -17.38
C PRO A 365 28.66 -11.64 -16.39
N GLU A 366 29.38 -10.59 -16.74
CA GLU A 366 29.45 -9.37 -15.93
C GLU A 366 28.38 -8.37 -16.32
N VAL A 367 27.88 -7.63 -15.33
CA VAL A 367 27.10 -6.41 -15.55
C VAL A 367 28.05 -5.25 -15.83
N SER A 368 27.61 -4.30 -16.65
CA SER A 368 28.43 -3.14 -17.04
C SER A 368 28.75 -2.24 -15.85
N GLU A 369 29.73 -1.35 -16.02
CA GLU A 369 30.05 -0.33 -15.02
C GLU A 369 28.87 0.64 -14.79
N SER A 370 28.12 1.00 -15.83
CA SER A 370 26.94 1.88 -15.69
C SER A 370 25.84 1.24 -14.84
N SER A 371 25.54 -0.04 -15.05
CA SER A 371 24.60 -0.78 -14.21
C SER A 371 25.08 -0.98 -12.76
N ARG A 372 26.38 -0.89 -12.49
CA ARG A 372 26.92 -0.95 -11.11
C ARG A 372 26.86 0.39 -10.39
N LYS A 373 27.00 1.51 -11.12
CA LYS A 373 26.92 2.88 -10.58
C LYS A 373 25.56 3.23 -9.98
N ILE A 374 24.52 2.44 -10.27
CA ILE A 374 23.21 2.58 -9.63
C ILE A 374 23.26 2.31 -8.11
N PHE A 375 24.27 1.55 -7.65
CA PHE A 375 24.50 1.29 -6.24
C PHE A 375 25.61 2.20 -5.73
N ALA A 376 25.29 3.06 -4.74
CA ALA A 376 26.29 3.89 -4.08
C ALA A 376 27.36 3.05 -3.35
N ASP A 377 26.96 1.89 -2.82
CA ASP A 377 27.84 0.94 -2.14
C ASP A 377 27.40 -0.50 -2.47
N LEU A 378 28.25 -1.24 -3.21
CA LEU A 378 27.98 -2.64 -3.60
C LEU A 378 27.97 -3.62 -2.41
N SER A 379 28.46 -3.23 -1.24
CA SER A 379 28.33 -4.01 -0.01
C SER A 379 26.96 -3.84 0.65
N ARG A 380 26.23 -2.77 0.31
CA ARG A 380 24.94 -2.37 0.89
C ARG A 380 23.90 -2.17 -0.21
N ILE A 381 23.49 -3.27 -0.86
CA ILE A 381 22.57 -3.22 -2.01
C ILE A 381 21.11 -3.46 -1.63
N TRP A 382 20.83 -3.86 -0.38
CA TRP A 382 19.48 -4.22 0.05
C TRP A 382 18.83 -3.03 0.72
N GLN A 383 17.67 -2.60 0.24
CA GLN A 383 16.84 -1.64 0.95
C GLN A 383 16.27 -2.32 2.20
N ILE A 384 16.43 -1.67 3.35
CA ILE A 384 16.08 -2.18 4.69
C ILE A 384 15.13 -1.23 5.43
N GLY A 385 14.27 -0.58 4.66
CA GLY A 385 13.40 0.52 5.11
C GLY A 385 13.95 1.89 4.71
N PHE A 386 13.51 2.92 5.43
CA PHE A 386 13.76 4.32 5.11
C PHE A 386 14.44 5.02 6.28
N ASP A 387 15.20 6.08 6.01
CA ASP A 387 15.68 6.98 7.06
C ASP A 387 14.60 7.99 7.47
N LYS A 388 14.94 8.84 8.43
CA LYS A 388 14.05 9.86 9.02
C LYS A 388 13.63 10.96 8.03
N ASP A 389 14.36 11.09 6.93
CA ASP A 389 14.07 12.02 5.84
C ASP A 389 13.36 11.31 4.67
N GLY A 390 12.91 10.06 4.88
CA GLY A 390 12.18 9.27 3.88
C GLY A 390 13.06 8.69 2.76
N LYS A 391 14.39 8.79 2.86
CA LYS A 391 15.28 8.23 1.84
C LYS A 391 15.46 6.73 2.04
N PRO A 392 15.53 5.93 0.96
CA PRO A 392 15.81 4.51 1.07
C PRO A 392 17.11 4.26 1.82
N ARG A 393 17.03 3.52 2.93
CA ARG A 393 18.19 3.11 3.70
C ARG A 393 18.65 1.76 3.19
N PHE A 394 19.90 1.69 2.76
CA PHE A 394 20.48 0.45 2.28
C PHE A 394 21.40 -0.21 3.32
N GLY A 395 21.33 -1.54 3.40
CA GLY A 395 22.08 -2.38 4.30
C GLY A 395 22.77 -3.55 3.60
N ALA A 396 23.73 -4.14 4.30
CA ALA A 396 24.42 -5.35 3.86
C ALA A 396 23.63 -6.64 4.15
N PHE A 397 22.49 -6.54 4.83
CA PHE A 397 21.67 -7.68 5.23
C PHE A 397 20.19 -7.33 5.10
N ALA A 398 19.36 -8.28 4.69
CA ALA A 398 17.91 -8.17 4.59
C ALA A 398 17.32 -9.59 4.67
N ASP A 399 16.51 -9.90 5.68
CA ASP A 399 15.82 -11.18 5.82
C ASP A 399 14.79 -11.44 4.70
N ALA A 400 14.14 -12.60 4.72
CA ALA A 400 13.20 -12.99 3.67
C ALA A 400 12.04 -11.99 3.50
N GLU A 401 11.49 -11.50 4.63
CA GLU A 401 10.42 -10.51 4.66
C GLU A 401 10.88 -9.17 4.07
N THR A 402 12.05 -8.68 4.51
CA THR A 402 12.66 -7.44 4.01
C THR A 402 12.97 -7.52 2.51
N LEU A 403 13.41 -8.68 2.02
CA LEU A 403 13.67 -8.90 0.61
C LEU A 403 12.39 -8.78 -0.22
N ILE A 404 11.32 -9.48 0.15
CA ILE A 404 10.05 -9.43 -0.60
C ILE A 404 9.26 -8.13 -0.37
N GLY A 405 9.53 -7.42 0.74
CA GLY A 405 8.90 -6.14 1.07
C GLY A 405 9.50 -4.95 0.32
N PHE A 406 10.82 -4.90 0.18
CA PHE A 406 11.51 -3.74 -0.41
C PHE A 406 12.28 -4.04 -1.70
N ASN A 407 12.74 -5.27 -1.89
CA ASN A 407 13.78 -5.58 -2.89
C ASN A 407 13.26 -6.42 -4.07
N PHE A 408 12.13 -7.08 -3.93
CA PHE A 408 11.52 -7.89 -4.97
C PHE A 408 10.04 -7.53 -5.12
N ARG A 409 9.58 -7.42 -6.37
CA ARG A 409 8.18 -7.13 -6.70
C ARG A 409 7.50 -8.39 -7.20
N LYS A 410 6.24 -8.57 -6.80
CA LYS A 410 5.42 -9.67 -7.32
C LYS A 410 5.20 -9.49 -8.82
N LYS A 411 5.56 -10.51 -9.58
CA LYS A 411 5.44 -10.54 -11.05
C LYS A 411 4.14 -11.19 -11.48
N THR A 412 3.81 -12.35 -10.90
CA THR A 412 2.68 -13.20 -11.32
C THR A 412 2.46 -14.33 -10.31
N ARG A 413 1.34 -15.06 -10.40
CA ARG A 413 1.17 -16.38 -9.76
C ARG A 413 1.33 -17.54 -10.74
N ASP A 414 1.45 -17.25 -12.03
CA ASP A 414 1.69 -18.26 -13.05
C ASP A 414 3.19 -18.57 -13.13
N LEU A 415 3.55 -19.79 -12.72
CA LEU A 415 4.92 -20.27 -12.73
C LEU A 415 5.52 -20.33 -14.14
N ALA A 416 4.70 -20.54 -15.18
CA ALA A 416 5.16 -20.61 -16.57
C ALA A 416 5.78 -19.29 -17.06
N LEU A 417 5.48 -18.18 -16.38
CA LEU A 417 6.03 -16.86 -16.68
C LEU A 417 7.29 -16.54 -15.86
N ALA A 418 7.78 -17.45 -15.02
CA ALA A 418 9.04 -17.28 -14.29
C ALA A 418 10.22 -17.24 -15.26
N ARG A 419 11.19 -16.38 -14.96
CA ARG A 419 12.46 -16.26 -15.69
C ARG A 419 13.62 -16.55 -14.75
N ASN A 420 14.77 -16.88 -15.34
CA ASN A 420 16.02 -17.04 -14.59
C ASN A 420 16.21 -15.94 -13.52
N GLY A 421 16.41 -16.35 -12.27
CA GLY A 421 16.65 -15.46 -11.13
C GLY A 421 15.39 -14.96 -10.43
N ASP A 422 14.20 -15.10 -11.03
CA ASP A 422 12.95 -14.79 -10.33
C ASP A 422 12.81 -15.69 -9.09
N LEU A 423 12.19 -15.18 -8.03
CA LEU A 423 11.94 -15.92 -6.80
C LEU A 423 10.57 -16.58 -6.83
N ILE A 424 10.48 -17.83 -6.42
CA ILE A 424 9.25 -18.51 -6.03
C ILE A 424 9.12 -18.34 -4.51
N VAL A 425 8.05 -17.67 -4.08
CA VAL A 425 7.89 -17.25 -2.68
C VAL A 425 6.74 -18.04 -2.04
N PHE A 426 7.02 -18.63 -0.89
CA PHE A 426 6.02 -19.28 -0.03
C PHE A 426 5.91 -18.57 1.32
N GLN A 427 4.73 -18.63 1.93
CA GLN A 427 4.45 -18.16 3.29
C GLN A 427 3.85 -19.27 4.15
N LYS A 428 4.42 -19.46 5.33
CA LYS A 428 3.95 -20.35 6.38
C LYS A 428 3.57 -19.55 7.62
N SER A 429 2.32 -19.14 7.69
CA SER A 429 1.80 -18.22 8.72
C SER A 429 1.84 -18.74 10.17
N LEU A 430 2.20 -20.01 10.40
CA LEU A 430 2.28 -20.64 11.73
C LEU A 430 3.72 -20.83 12.25
N GLU A 431 4.74 -20.49 11.45
CA GLU A 431 6.14 -20.48 11.89
C GLU A 431 6.51 -19.03 12.24
N SER A 432 6.75 -18.73 13.53
CA SER A 432 6.88 -17.36 14.05
C SER A 432 8.17 -16.64 13.65
N ASP A 433 9.23 -17.39 13.32
CA ASP A 433 10.59 -16.85 13.28
C ASP A 433 11.05 -16.53 11.84
N GLU A 434 10.66 -17.33 10.85
CA GLU A 434 10.91 -17.10 9.41
C GLU A 434 9.68 -17.49 8.58
N PRO A 435 8.64 -16.65 8.53
CA PRO A 435 7.36 -17.02 7.91
C PRO A 435 7.42 -17.15 6.38
N TYR A 436 8.54 -16.77 5.74
CA TYR A 436 8.71 -16.77 4.29
C TYR A 436 9.83 -17.70 3.84
N HIS A 437 9.58 -18.46 2.78
CA HIS A 437 10.57 -19.33 2.16
C HIS A 437 10.80 -18.92 0.69
N LEU A 438 12.06 -18.75 0.33
CA LEU A 438 12.46 -18.23 -0.99
C LEU A 438 13.20 -19.30 -1.79
N MET A 439 12.77 -19.53 -3.03
CA MET A 439 13.47 -20.38 -3.99
C MET A 439 13.83 -19.57 -5.25
N ILE A 440 15.03 -19.78 -5.81
CA ILE A 440 15.46 -19.14 -7.06
C ILE A 440 15.07 -20.04 -8.23
N PHE A 441 14.30 -19.49 -9.17
CA PHE A 441 13.95 -20.17 -10.41
C PHE A 441 15.12 -20.14 -11.40
N VAL A 442 15.35 -21.28 -12.05
CA VAL A 442 16.38 -21.46 -13.06
C VAL A 442 15.78 -22.15 -14.27
N GLU A 443 15.83 -21.49 -15.43
CA GLU A 443 15.48 -22.12 -16.69
C GLU A 443 16.55 -23.15 -17.04
N ASP A 444 16.12 -24.35 -17.43
CA ASP A 444 16.99 -25.38 -17.97
C ASP A 444 16.31 -26.01 -19.21
N ARG A 445 17.10 -26.57 -20.11
CA ARG A 445 16.62 -27.04 -21.42
C ARG A 445 15.72 -28.27 -21.33
N ALA A 446 15.89 -29.10 -20.30
CA ALA A 446 15.11 -30.32 -20.14
C ALA A 446 13.87 -30.10 -19.26
N ASP A 447 14.07 -29.46 -18.10
CA ASP A 447 13.00 -29.06 -17.18
C ASP A 447 13.53 -27.96 -16.27
N ALA A 448 12.71 -26.95 -15.98
CA ALA A 448 13.11 -25.87 -15.09
C ALA A 448 13.48 -26.39 -13.70
N LEU A 449 14.38 -25.68 -13.03
CA LEU A 449 14.88 -26.03 -11.71
C LEU A 449 14.52 -24.94 -10.72
N VAL A 450 14.45 -25.33 -9.45
CA VAL A 450 14.47 -24.42 -8.31
C VAL A 450 15.67 -24.70 -7.45
N VAL A 451 16.30 -23.62 -6.98
CA VAL A 451 17.44 -23.69 -6.08
C VAL A 451 17.09 -22.96 -4.80
N TYR A 452 17.16 -23.64 -3.67
CA TYR A 452 16.79 -23.07 -2.37
C TYR A 452 17.62 -23.65 -1.24
N HIS A 453 17.76 -22.90 -0.15
CA HIS A 453 18.30 -23.42 1.10
C HIS A 453 17.15 -24.05 1.90
N ASN A 454 17.32 -25.26 2.41
CA ASN A 454 16.23 -26.01 3.07
C ASN A 454 15.78 -25.51 4.45
N GLY A 455 16.29 -24.35 4.92
CA GLY A 455 15.96 -23.76 6.21
C GLY A 455 16.48 -24.52 7.44
N ALA A 456 17.14 -25.67 7.27
CA ALA A 456 17.69 -26.43 8.38
C ALA A 456 18.98 -25.77 8.91
N GLY A 457 19.22 -25.85 10.22
CA GLY A 457 20.43 -25.37 10.85
C GLY A 457 21.55 -26.42 10.91
N LYS A 458 22.80 -25.96 11.05
CA LYS A 458 23.98 -26.80 11.37
C LYS A 458 24.25 -27.90 10.32
N ALA A 459 24.24 -29.18 10.73
CA ALA A 459 24.69 -30.30 9.89
C ALA A 459 23.72 -30.63 8.75
N ASP A 460 22.44 -30.29 8.91
CA ASP A 460 21.38 -30.60 7.92
C ASP A 460 21.13 -29.46 6.93
N ALA A 461 21.84 -28.34 7.10
CA ALA A 461 21.78 -27.16 6.25
C ALA A 461 22.34 -27.48 4.86
N GLN A 462 21.50 -27.34 3.83
CA GLN A 462 21.90 -27.64 2.46
C GLN A 462 21.15 -26.77 1.45
N VAL A 463 21.85 -26.44 0.37
CA VAL A 463 21.22 -25.91 -0.83
C VAL A 463 20.75 -27.08 -1.69
N ARG A 464 19.44 -27.14 -1.94
CA ARG A 464 18.80 -28.15 -2.78
C ARG A 464 18.57 -27.61 -4.18
N VAL A 465 18.70 -28.50 -5.16
CA VAL A 465 18.28 -28.28 -6.54
C VAL A 465 17.21 -29.31 -6.85
N VAL A 466 16.03 -28.83 -7.22
CA VAL A 466 14.85 -29.68 -7.47
C VAL A 466 14.28 -29.31 -8.84
N ARG A 467 13.85 -30.29 -9.62
CA ARG A 467 13.11 -30.01 -10.86
C ARG A 467 11.73 -29.47 -10.53
N ILE A 468 11.21 -28.58 -11.38
CA ILE A 468 9.83 -28.10 -11.22
C ILE A 468 8.85 -29.27 -11.29
N SER A 469 9.05 -30.25 -12.18
CA SER A 469 8.23 -31.47 -12.20
C SER A 469 8.20 -32.20 -10.85
N ASP A 470 9.37 -32.45 -10.24
CA ASP A 470 9.46 -33.10 -8.93
C ASP A 470 8.80 -32.25 -7.82
N LEU A 471 8.96 -30.91 -7.87
CA LEU A 471 8.35 -30.00 -6.90
C LEU A 471 6.82 -30.01 -7.00
N MET A 472 6.28 -30.13 -8.22
CA MET A 472 4.84 -30.26 -8.48
C MET A 472 4.24 -31.58 -7.99
N GLU A 473 5.08 -32.57 -7.70
CA GLU A 473 4.73 -33.85 -7.09
C GLU A 473 5.10 -33.91 -5.59
N SER A 474 5.37 -32.75 -4.97
CA SER A 474 5.72 -32.68 -3.55
C SER A 474 4.65 -33.36 -2.67
N PRO A 475 5.06 -34.26 -1.75
CA PRO A 475 4.12 -34.92 -0.83
C PRO A 475 3.50 -33.95 0.18
N ASP A 476 4.18 -32.84 0.46
CA ASP A 476 3.65 -31.73 1.26
C ASP A 476 3.06 -30.67 0.32
N PRO A 477 1.72 -30.48 0.32
CA PRO A 477 1.04 -29.58 -0.60
C PRO A 477 1.36 -28.10 -0.37
N VAL A 478 1.91 -27.75 0.80
CA VAL A 478 2.36 -26.38 1.11
C VAL A 478 3.37 -25.88 0.07
N TRP A 479 4.19 -26.77 -0.47
CA TRP A 479 5.27 -26.45 -1.40
C TRP A 479 4.88 -26.49 -2.88
N LEU A 480 3.61 -26.74 -3.20
CA LEU A 480 3.16 -26.78 -4.59
C LEU A 480 3.05 -25.34 -5.15
N PRO A 481 3.84 -24.95 -6.17
CA PRO A 481 3.80 -23.59 -6.73
C PRO A 481 2.62 -23.41 -7.70
N ILE A 482 1.41 -23.68 -7.23
CA ILE A 482 0.17 -23.62 -8.00
C ILE A 482 -0.72 -22.44 -7.57
N ALA A 483 -1.44 -21.85 -8.52
CA ALA A 483 -2.16 -20.60 -8.32
C ALA A 483 -3.19 -20.64 -7.16
N ASN A 484 -3.78 -21.80 -6.89
CA ASN A 484 -4.76 -22.05 -5.82
C ASN A 484 -4.12 -22.45 -4.48
N ASN A 485 -2.81 -22.64 -4.37
CA ASN A 485 -2.14 -22.87 -3.10
C ASN A 485 -2.04 -21.53 -2.33
N PRO A 486 -2.68 -21.38 -1.15
CA PRO A 486 -2.62 -20.15 -0.38
C PRO A 486 -1.23 -19.87 0.19
N HIS A 487 -0.40 -20.90 0.39
CA HIS A 487 0.97 -20.74 0.87
C HIS A 487 1.91 -20.24 -0.23
N PHE A 488 1.62 -20.50 -1.50
CA PHE A 488 2.40 -19.96 -2.60
C PHE A 488 1.99 -18.50 -2.82
N LEU A 489 2.88 -17.54 -2.60
CA LEU A 489 2.60 -16.12 -2.78
C LEU A 489 2.74 -15.69 -4.25
N GLY A 490 3.61 -16.36 -5.01
CA GLY A 490 3.79 -16.15 -6.43
C GLY A 490 5.26 -16.12 -6.85
N VAL A 491 5.47 -15.69 -8.08
CA VAL A 491 6.77 -15.39 -8.68
C VAL A 491 7.09 -13.92 -8.47
N TYR A 492 8.29 -13.61 -8.00
CA TYR A 492 8.76 -12.26 -7.71
C TYR A 492 10.03 -11.96 -8.51
N GLU A 493 10.15 -10.74 -9.04
CA GLU A 493 11.33 -10.30 -9.78
C GLU A 493 12.07 -9.19 -9.03
N TRP A 494 13.38 -9.11 -9.20
CA TRP A 494 14.19 -8.14 -8.48
C TRP A 494 13.87 -6.70 -8.90
N ASN A 495 13.74 -5.82 -7.91
CA ASN A 495 13.26 -4.46 -8.09
C ASN A 495 14.16 -3.57 -8.96
N ARG A 496 15.44 -3.94 -9.12
CA ARG A 496 16.39 -3.24 -9.99
C ARG A 496 16.31 -3.67 -11.46
N LEU A 497 15.44 -4.59 -11.83
CA LEU A 497 15.15 -4.91 -13.24
C LEU A 497 14.00 -4.05 -13.76
N LEU A 498 13.95 -3.73 -15.04
CA LEU A 498 12.81 -3.02 -15.63
C LEU A 498 11.54 -3.91 -15.60
N PRO A 499 10.36 -3.38 -15.21
CA PRO A 499 9.11 -4.13 -15.27
C PRO A 499 8.72 -4.44 -16.72
N GLY A 500 8.31 -5.68 -17.00
CA GLY A 500 8.06 -6.17 -18.36
C GLY A 500 6.80 -5.64 -19.08
N ASN A 501 6.15 -4.57 -18.60
CA ASN A 501 4.86 -4.07 -19.10
C ASN A 501 4.84 -2.57 -19.41
N GLN A 502 5.89 -2.05 -20.04
CA GLN A 502 5.81 -0.78 -20.77
C GLN A 502 6.00 -1.06 -22.25
N SER A 503 4.90 -1.30 -22.97
CA SER A 503 4.90 -1.16 -24.41
C SER A 503 5.24 0.29 -24.74
N VAL A 504 6.46 0.51 -25.18
CA VAL A 504 6.85 1.71 -25.90
C VAL A 504 6.07 1.68 -27.21
N SER A 505 5.02 2.50 -27.31
CA SER A 505 4.36 2.86 -28.56
C SER A 505 4.25 4.36 -28.66
#